data_AF-A0A7W1MA82-F1
#
_entry.id   AF-A0A7W1MA82-F1
#
_cell.length_a   1.000
_cell.length_b   1.000
_cell.length_c   1.000
_cell.angle_alpha   90.00
_cell.angle_beta   90.00
_cell.angle_gamma   90.00
#
_symmetry.space_group_name_H-M   'P 1'
#
loop_
_entity.id
_entity.type
_entity.pdbx_description
1 polymer ?
#
loop_
_entity_poly.entity_id
_entity_poly.type
_entity_poly.pdbx_seq_one_letter_code
_entity_poly.pdbx_strand_id
1 'polypeptide(L)'
;IAEYNLLKLEEKWGEKYPMVIKSWQSNWEHLSHYFQYSGDIRRLIYTTNAIEGFHRQVRKFTKTKGAFTSESALFKLVYCACQKIAEKWTAPLQNWALTISQLHIYFEGRLNLGLSV
;
A
#
# COMPACT_ATOMS: atom_id res chain seq x y z
N ILE A 1 6.39 -16.47 15.43
CA ILE A 1 5.49 -17.05 14.38
C ILE A 1 5.86 -16.53 12.99
N ALA A 2 5.90 -15.21 12.75
CA ALA A 2 6.17 -14.67 11.42
C ALA A 2 7.58 -15.01 10.88
N GLU A 3 8.60 -14.84 11.71
CA GLU A 3 10.00 -15.17 11.37
C GLU A 3 10.18 -16.67 11.04
N TYR A 4 9.53 -17.54 11.82
CA TYR A 4 9.51 -18.97 11.53
C TYR A 4 8.90 -19.29 10.15
N ASN A 5 7.86 -18.56 9.73
CA ASN A 5 7.30 -18.72 8.38
C ASN A 5 8.23 -18.17 7.29
N LEU A 6 9.09 -17.19 7.59
CA LEU A 6 10.12 -16.73 6.66
C LEU A 6 11.19 -17.81 6.44
N LEU A 7 11.60 -18.53 7.50
CA LEU A 7 12.52 -19.67 7.38
C LEU A 7 11.93 -20.79 6.51
N LYS A 8 10.65 -21.11 6.68
CA LYS A 8 9.95 -22.07 5.80
C LYS A 8 9.87 -21.61 4.35
N LEU A 9 9.72 -20.30 4.13
CA LEU A 9 9.73 -19.73 2.78
C LEU A 9 11.10 -19.93 2.13
N GLU A 10 12.17 -19.70 2.88
CA GLU A 10 13.55 -19.94 2.44
C GLU A 10 13.84 -21.41 2.16
N GLU A 11 13.41 -22.33 3.02
CA GLU A 11 13.55 -23.78 2.78
C GLU A 11 12.91 -24.20 1.45
N LYS A 12 11.72 -23.66 1.15
CA LYS A 12 10.96 -24.05 -0.04
C LYS A 12 11.43 -23.35 -1.33
N TRP A 13 11.86 -22.09 -1.25
CA TRP A 13 12.07 -21.24 -2.43
C TRP A 13 13.46 -20.61 -2.51
N GLY A 14 14.30 -20.76 -1.49
CA GLY A 14 15.61 -20.13 -1.40
C GLY A 14 16.55 -20.52 -2.53
N GLU A 15 16.54 -21.78 -2.96
CA GLU A 15 17.36 -22.23 -4.09
C GLU A 15 16.96 -21.56 -5.41
N LYS A 16 15.66 -21.37 -5.63
CA LYS A 16 15.12 -20.82 -6.89
C LYS A 16 15.17 -19.29 -6.92
N TYR A 17 14.96 -18.65 -5.78
CA TYR A 17 14.82 -17.19 -5.68
C TYR A 17 15.70 -16.60 -4.54
N PRO A 18 17.02 -16.83 -4.54
CA PRO A 18 17.90 -16.43 -3.45
C PRO A 18 17.92 -14.91 -3.21
N MET A 19 17.81 -14.12 -4.28
CA MET A 19 17.76 -12.65 -4.19
C MET A 19 16.49 -12.14 -3.51
N VAL A 20 15.37 -12.84 -3.68
CA VAL A 20 14.11 -12.48 -3.02
C VAL A 20 14.25 -12.73 -1.52
N ILE A 21 14.72 -13.92 -1.12
CA ILE A 21 14.92 -14.26 0.29
C ILE A 21 15.89 -13.29 0.96
N LYS A 22 17.03 -13.01 0.32
CA LYS A 22 18.02 -12.05 0.83
C LYS A 22 17.41 -10.67 1.06
N SER A 23 16.57 -10.19 0.13
CA SER A 23 15.86 -8.91 0.28
C SER A 23 14.87 -8.91 1.46
N TRP A 24 14.13 -10.01 1.65
CA TRP A 24 13.24 -10.15 2.81
C TRP A 24 14.01 -10.14 4.14
N GLN A 25 15.11 -10.88 4.22
CA GLN A 25 15.97 -10.93 5.42
C GLN A 25 16.60 -9.56 5.71
N SER A 26 17.15 -8.89 4.69
CA SER A 26 17.81 -7.58 4.87
C SER A 26 16.85 -6.48 5.30
N ASN A 27 15.58 -6.58 4.92
CA ASN A 27 14.54 -5.59 5.26
C ASN A 27 13.64 -6.07 6.41
N TRP A 28 13.95 -7.19 7.05
CA TRP A 28 13.07 -7.83 8.03
C TRP A 28 12.74 -6.92 9.21
N GLU A 29 13.71 -6.15 9.70
CA GLU A 29 13.46 -5.18 10.77
C GLU A 29 12.35 -4.19 10.40
N HIS A 30 12.37 -3.63 9.18
CA HIS A 30 11.32 -2.72 8.72
C HIS A 30 10.00 -3.44 8.46
N LEU A 31 10.04 -4.60 7.81
CA LEU A 31 8.84 -5.35 7.43
C LEU A 31 8.11 -5.94 8.64
N SER A 32 8.84 -6.32 9.70
CA SER A 32 8.26 -6.94 10.89
C SER A 32 7.39 -5.98 11.71
N HIS A 33 7.59 -4.66 11.59
CA HIS A 33 6.73 -3.64 12.22
C HIS A 33 5.26 -3.78 11.82
N TYR A 34 5.00 -4.29 10.62
CA TYR A 34 3.64 -4.59 10.16
C TYR A 34 2.87 -5.49 11.14
N PHE A 35 3.54 -6.42 11.83
CA PHE A 35 2.90 -7.34 12.78
C PHE A 35 2.53 -6.70 14.11
N GLN A 36 2.98 -5.47 14.39
CA GLN A 36 2.57 -4.71 15.59
C GLN A 36 1.11 -4.23 15.47
N TYR A 37 0.58 -4.14 14.25
CA TYR A 37 -0.78 -3.67 13.99
C TYR A 37 -1.84 -4.76 14.13
N SER A 38 -3.05 -4.35 14.51
CA SER A 38 -4.22 -5.23 14.59
C SER A 38 -4.58 -5.83 13.23
N GLY A 39 -5.41 -6.89 13.22
CA GLY A 39 -5.84 -7.53 11.96
C GLY A 39 -6.52 -6.58 10.98
N ASP A 40 -7.30 -5.63 11.49
CA ASP A 40 -8.02 -4.64 10.67
C ASP A 40 -7.07 -3.63 10.00
N ILE A 41 -6.11 -3.11 10.75
CA ILE A 41 -5.08 -2.21 10.22
C ILE A 41 -4.18 -2.96 9.23
N ARG A 42 -3.78 -4.19 9.56
CA ARG A 42 -2.99 -5.04 8.67
C ARG A 42 -3.70 -5.25 7.34
N ARG A 43 -5.00 -5.55 7.36
CA ARG A 43 -5.83 -5.67 6.14
C ARG A 43 -5.79 -4.43 5.27
N LEU A 44 -5.88 -3.25 5.88
CA LEU A 44 -5.74 -1.99 5.14
C LEU A 44 -4.37 -1.89 4.45
N ILE A 45 -3.29 -2.25 5.15
CA ILE A 45 -1.91 -2.15 4.64
C ILE A 45 -1.63 -3.14 3.50
N TYR A 46 -1.97 -4.43 3.65
CA TYR A 46 -1.63 -5.44 2.64
C TYR A 46 -2.55 -5.43 1.42
N THR A 47 -3.66 -4.69 1.47
CA THR A 47 -4.58 -4.60 0.32
C THR A 47 -3.96 -3.72 -0.76
N THR A 48 -3.31 -4.33 -1.75
CA THR A 48 -2.61 -3.63 -2.84
C THR A 48 -3.55 -3.08 -3.92
N ASN A 49 -4.84 -3.46 -3.91
CA ASN A 49 -5.82 -3.11 -4.94
C ASN A 49 -5.88 -1.61 -5.26
N ALA A 50 -5.76 -0.73 -4.26
CA ALA A 50 -5.80 0.71 -4.45
C ALA A 50 -4.56 1.23 -5.21
N ILE A 51 -3.37 0.80 -4.80
CA ILE A 51 -2.08 1.19 -5.41
C ILE A 51 -1.94 0.57 -6.81
N GLU A 52 -2.26 -0.71 -6.96
CA GLU A 52 -2.23 -1.41 -8.25
C GLU A 52 -3.26 -0.81 -9.22
N GLY A 53 -4.46 -0.52 -8.74
CA GLY A 53 -5.52 0.14 -9.50
C GLY A 53 -5.09 1.53 -9.98
N PHE A 54 -4.48 2.33 -9.10
CA PHE A 54 -3.90 3.62 -9.45
C PHE A 54 -2.81 3.48 -10.52
N HIS A 55 -1.81 2.62 -10.30
CA HIS A 55 -0.73 2.38 -11.27
C HIS A 55 -1.24 1.89 -12.62
N ARG A 56 -2.25 1.01 -12.64
CA ARG A 56 -2.91 0.55 -13.86
C ARG A 56 -3.53 1.71 -14.63
N GLN A 57 -4.20 2.61 -13.94
CA GLN A 57 -4.82 3.79 -14.55
C GLN A 57 -3.76 4.76 -15.09
N VAL A 58 -2.72 5.06 -14.32
CA VAL A 58 -1.60 5.90 -14.79
C VAL A 58 -0.97 5.31 -16.05
N ARG A 59 -0.63 4.01 -16.05
CA ARG A 59 -0.12 3.32 -17.26
C ARG A 59 -1.09 3.40 -18.44
N LYS A 60 -2.40 3.33 -18.21
CA LYS A 60 -3.41 3.47 -19.26
C LYS A 60 -3.37 4.84 -19.94
N PHE A 61 -3.13 5.91 -19.18
CA PHE A 61 -3.03 7.27 -19.72
C PHE A 61 -1.70 7.55 -20.41
N THR A 62 -0.61 6.93 -19.95
CA THR A 62 0.73 7.15 -20.52
C THR A 62 1.06 6.23 -21.69
N LYS A 63 0.51 5.00 -21.76
CA LYS A 63 0.88 3.99 -22.77
C LYS A 63 0.71 4.43 -24.24
N THR A 64 -0.18 5.39 -24.52
CA THR A 64 -0.44 5.87 -25.88
C THR A 64 0.43 7.06 -26.27
N LYS A 65 1.25 7.57 -25.34
CA LYS A 65 2.17 8.69 -25.56
C LYS A 65 3.59 8.13 -25.64
N GLY A 66 4.15 8.05 -26.85
CA GLY A 66 5.49 7.51 -27.08
C GLY A 66 6.60 8.37 -26.47
N ALA A 67 6.55 9.68 -26.70
CA ALA A 67 7.47 10.65 -26.11
C ALA A 67 6.72 11.91 -25.68
N PHE A 68 7.25 12.61 -24.68
CA PHE A 68 6.72 13.88 -24.18
C PHE A 68 7.61 15.02 -24.66
N THR A 69 7.01 16.15 -25.02
CA THR A 69 7.73 17.35 -25.49
C THR A 69 8.43 18.11 -24.37
N SER A 70 8.03 17.88 -23.11
CA SER A 70 8.64 18.44 -21.91
C SER A 70 8.22 17.64 -20.67
N GLU A 71 8.96 17.77 -19.59
CA GLU A 71 8.60 17.21 -18.28
C GLU A 71 7.25 17.77 -17.78
N SER A 72 6.99 19.07 -18.01
CA SER A 72 5.72 19.70 -17.66
C SER A 72 4.52 19.08 -18.39
N ALA A 73 4.70 18.62 -19.63
CA ALA A 73 3.64 17.93 -20.36
C ALA A 73 3.31 16.57 -19.72
N LEU A 74 4.33 15.83 -19.25
CA LEU A 74 4.14 14.60 -18.50
C LEU A 74 3.41 14.85 -17.17
N PHE A 75 3.86 15.84 -16.38
CA PHE A 75 3.21 16.17 -15.11
C PHE A 75 1.75 16.56 -15.29
N LYS A 76 1.43 17.39 -16.29
CA LYS A 76 0.04 17.78 -16.59
C LYS A 76 -0.81 16.54 -16.93
N LEU A 77 -0.29 15.61 -17.71
CA LEU A 77 -1.02 14.38 -18.05
C LEU A 77 -1.27 13.51 -16.81
N VAL A 78 -0.25 13.30 -15.98
CA VAL A 78 -0.38 12.52 -14.73
C VAL A 78 -1.36 13.19 -13.79
N TYR A 79 -1.32 14.52 -13.66
CA TYR A 79 -2.28 15.29 -12.87
C TYR A 79 -3.72 15.08 -13.34
N CYS A 80 -3.98 15.21 -14.65
CA CYS A 80 -5.30 14.94 -15.22
C CYS A 80 -5.74 13.48 -14.97
N ALA A 81 -4.82 12.52 -15.05
CA ALA A 81 -5.11 11.12 -14.71
C ALA A 81 -5.50 10.97 -13.23
N CYS A 82 -4.78 11.61 -12.31
CA CYS A 82 -5.11 11.63 -10.88
C CYS A 82 -6.51 12.19 -10.64
N GLN A 83 -6.87 13.32 -11.26
CA GLN A 83 -8.22 13.89 -11.14
C GLN A 83 -9.30 12.90 -11.62
N LYS A 84 -9.08 12.27 -12.78
CA LYS A 84 -10.02 11.25 -13.32
C LYS A 84 -10.13 9.98 -12.48
N ILE A 85 -9.06 9.63 -11.75
CA ILE A 85 -9.09 8.51 -10.80
C ILE A 85 -9.85 8.91 -9.54
N ALA A 86 -9.59 10.10 -9.01
CA ALA A 86 -10.24 10.63 -7.81
C ALA A 86 -11.77 10.73 -7.98
N GLU A 87 -12.25 11.12 -9.17
CA GLU A 87 -13.68 11.11 -9.52
C GLU A 87 -14.36 9.74 -9.28
N LYS A 88 -13.62 8.63 -9.31
CA LYS A 88 -14.13 7.27 -9.12
C LYS A 88 -13.94 6.73 -7.70
N TRP A 89 -13.17 7.40 -6.86
CA TRP A 89 -12.89 6.98 -5.49
C TRP A 89 -13.96 7.50 -4.53
N THR A 90 -15.19 7.06 -4.76
CA THR A 90 -16.36 7.45 -3.95
C THR A 90 -16.80 6.37 -2.97
N ALA A 91 -16.33 5.13 -3.15
CA ALA A 91 -16.69 4.02 -2.30
C ALA A 91 -16.03 4.15 -0.91
N PRO A 92 -16.78 3.91 0.18
CA PRO A 92 -16.21 3.92 1.51
C PRO A 92 -15.25 2.75 1.71
N LEU A 93 -14.24 2.93 2.56
CA LEU A 93 -13.33 1.86 2.93
C LEU A 93 -14.09 0.79 3.74
N GLN A 94 -13.89 -0.47 3.38
CA GLN A 94 -14.50 -1.59 4.09
C GLN A 94 -14.02 -1.63 5.55
N ASN A 95 -14.95 -1.83 6.49
CA ASN A 95 -14.71 -1.90 7.93
C ASN A 95 -14.00 -0.67 8.52
N TRP A 96 -14.13 0.50 7.87
CA TRP A 96 -13.40 1.70 8.28
C TRP A 96 -13.62 2.10 9.75
N ALA A 97 -14.86 1.98 10.26
CA ALA A 97 -15.19 2.32 11.65
C ALA A 97 -14.37 1.50 12.67
N LEU A 98 -14.15 0.22 12.40
CA LEU A 98 -13.34 -0.63 13.27
C LEU A 98 -11.85 -0.30 13.11
N THR A 99 -11.38 -0.15 11.87
CA THR A 99 -9.98 0.19 11.59
C THR A 99 -9.57 1.53 12.22
N ILE A 100 -10.43 2.56 12.12
CA ILE A 100 -10.13 3.88 12.68
C ILE A 100 -10.14 3.89 14.20
N SER A 101 -11.03 3.10 14.83
CA SER A 101 -11.02 2.88 16.29
C SER A 101 -9.70 2.24 16.75
N GLN A 102 -9.24 1.20 16.05
CA GLN A 102 -7.95 0.57 16.35
C GLN A 102 -6.76 1.52 16.12
N LEU A 103 -6.80 2.34 15.07
CA LEU A 103 -5.79 3.37 14.82
C LEU A 103 -5.76 4.43 15.92
N HIS A 104 -6.92 4.84 16.44
CA HIS A 104 -7.01 5.83 17.50
C HIS A 104 -6.43 5.33 18.82
N ILE A 105 -6.67 4.06 19.16
CA ILE A 105 -6.05 3.40 20.32
C ILE A 105 -4.53 3.30 20.14
N TYR A 106 -4.08 2.85 18.96
CA TYR A 106 -2.65 2.66 18.69
C TYR A 106 -1.86 3.99 18.64
N PHE A 107 -2.48 5.04 18.09
CA PHE A 107 -1.90 6.38 17.96
C PHE A 107 -2.62 7.38 18.86
N GLU A 108 -2.63 7.08 20.17
CA GLU A 108 -3.29 7.91 21.18
C GLU A 108 -2.85 9.39 21.08
N GLY A 109 -3.82 10.29 21.17
CA GLY A 109 -3.60 11.74 21.09
C GLY A 109 -3.25 12.29 19.69
N ARG A 110 -3.12 11.45 18.66
CA ARG A 110 -2.80 11.90 17.28
C ARG A 110 -4.00 12.07 16.37
N LEU A 111 -5.09 11.36 16.64
CA LEU A 111 -6.30 11.39 15.82
C LEU A 111 -7.43 12.11 16.56
N ASN A 112 -7.87 13.25 16.02
CA ASN A 112 -9.11 13.89 16.44
C ASN A 112 -10.26 13.32 15.60
N LEU A 113 -10.99 12.36 16.15
CA LEU A 113 -12.09 11.70 15.44
C LEU A 113 -13.37 12.54 15.42
N GLY A 114 -13.38 13.74 16.02
CA GLY A 114 -14.60 14.55 16.14
C GLY A 114 -15.72 13.83 16.90
N LEU A 115 -15.38 12.76 17.63
CA LEU A 115 -16.26 12.05 18.53
C LEU A 115 -16.39 12.91 19.79
N SER A 116 -17.12 14.02 19.68
CA SER A 116 -17.63 14.73 20.83
C SER A 116 -18.53 13.78 21.60
N VAL A 117 -18.05 13.31 22.75
CA VAL A 117 -18.94 12.86 23.82
C VAL A 117 -19.58 14.09 24.44
#